data_AF-A0A842WJA9-F1
#
_entry.id   AF-A0A842WJA9-F1
#
_cell.length_a   1.000
_cell.length_b   1.000
_cell.length_c   1.000
_cell.angle_alpha   90.00
_cell.angle_beta   90.00
_cell.angle_gamma   90.00
#
_symmetry.space_group_name_H-M   'P 1'
#
loop_
_entity.id
_entity.type
_entity.pdbx_description
1 polymer ?
#
loop_
_entity_poly.entity_id
_entity_poly.type
_entity_poly.pdbx_seq_one_letter_code
_entity_poly.pdbx_strand_id
1 'polypeptide(L)'
;MDIKDIHLGESPSVKELVEAYGKSGFQGTHLGDAVELVKKMKGEGATIFLAFTANVVASGLRGVLADMVKEAYADVIVTTGGALDHDLIKAHEP
;
A
#
# COMPACT_ATOMS: atom_id res chain seq x y z
N MET A 1 4.00 22.06 10.65
CA MET A 1 3.55 20.68 10.89
C MET A 1 3.66 20.43 12.39
N ASP A 2 2.59 19.96 13.02
CA ASP A 2 2.59 19.65 14.46
C ASP A 2 3.14 18.23 14.63
N ILE A 3 4.44 18.10 14.97
CA ILE A 3 5.13 16.82 15.14
C ILE A 3 4.79 16.25 16.52
N LYS A 4 4.39 14.99 16.57
CA LYS A 4 3.97 14.31 17.81
C LYS A 4 4.76 13.03 18.03
N ASP A 5 5.14 12.81 19.28
CA ASP A 5 5.72 11.56 19.72
C ASP A 5 4.67 10.43 19.63
N ILE A 6 5.10 9.24 19.23
CA ILE A 6 4.26 8.04 19.24
C ILE A 6 4.38 7.39 20.61
N HIS A 7 3.27 7.34 21.36
CA HIS A 7 3.18 6.62 22.63
C HIS A 7 2.44 5.31 22.44
N LEU A 8 3.08 4.18 22.81
CA LEU A 8 2.52 2.84 22.58
C LEU A 8 1.43 2.41 23.58
N GLY A 9 1.11 3.20 24.61
CA GLY A 9 -0.02 2.97 25.52
C GLY A 9 -0.31 1.50 25.87
N GLU A 10 -1.60 1.11 25.86
CA GLU A 10 -2.08 -0.27 26.02
C GLU A 10 -2.07 -1.05 24.69
N SER A 11 -0.96 -1.03 23.93
CA SER A 11 -0.82 -1.75 22.65
C SER A 11 -1.82 -1.30 21.56
N PRO A 12 -1.54 -0.21 20.81
CA PRO A 12 -2.42 0.27 19.77
C PRO A 12 -2.65 -0.77 18.68
N SER A 13 -3.81 -0.70 18.04
CA SER A 13 -4.07 -1.42 16.80
C SER A 13 -3.12 -0.97 15.70
N VAL A 14 -2.92 -1.82 14.68
CA VAL A 14 -2.10 -1.49 13.50
C VAL A 14 -2.59 -0.21 12.83
N LYS A 15 -3.91 0.01 12.78
CA LYS A 15 -4.50 1.23 12.23
C LYS A 15 -4.06 2.47 13.01
N GLU A 16 -4.22 2.45 14.33
CA GLU A 16 -3.84 3.59 15.19
C GLU A 16 -2.34 3.87 15.10
N LEU A 17 -1.51 2.83 14.98
CA LEU A 17 -0.08 2.98 14.77
C LEU A 17 0.23 3.68 13.44
N VAL A 18 -0.37 3.24 12.32
CA VAL A 18 -0.15 3.88 11.00
C VAL A 18 -0.66 5.32 10.98
N GLU A 19 -1.78 5.62 11.64
CA GLU A 19 -2.29 6.99 11.77
C GLU A 19 -1.34 7.89 12.58
N ALA A 20 -0.71 7.34 13.62
CA ALA A 20 0.29 8.07 14.41
C ALA A 20 1.56 8.39 13.60
N TYR A 21 1.99 7.50 12.70
CA TYR A 21 3.13 7.76 11.79
C TYR A 21 2.94 9.01 10.93
N GLY A 22 1.70 9.34 10.52
CA GLY A 22 1.41 10.55 9.76
C GLY A 22 1.86 11.85 10.46
N LYS A 23 2.01 11.83 11.78
CA LYS A 23 2.43 12.98 12.60
C LYS A 23 3.84 12.84 13.19
N SER A 24 4.57 11.78 12.88
CA SER A 24 5.90 11.53 13.46
C SER A 24 7.04 12.24 12.75
N GLY A 25 6.82 12.78 11.54
CA GLY A 25 7.84 13.39 10.70
C GLY A 25 8.51 12.42 9.72
N PHE A 26 9.39 12.96 8.86
CA PHE A 26 10.15 12.23 7.83
C PHE A 26 9.25 11.36 6.92
N GLN A 27 9.62 10.10 6.69
CA GLN A 27 8.85 9.18 5.84
C GLN A 27 7.51 8.78 6.49
N GLY A 28 7.36 8.89 7.80
CA GLY A 28 6.08 8.62 8.48
C GLY A 28 4.99 9.59 8.02
N THR A 29 5.33 10.87 7.87
CA THR A 29 4.43 11.87 7.31
C THR A 29 4.00 11.54 5.89
N HIS A 30 4.94 11.15 5.02
CA HIS A 30 4.59 10.74 3.66
C HIS A 30 3.67 9.52 3.61
N LEU A 31 3.81 8.58 4.55
CA LEU A 31 2.90 7.45 4.67
C LEU A 31 1.48 7.92 5.02
N GLY A 32 1.35 8.83 5.98
CA GLY A 32 0.05 9.44 6.34
C GLY A 32 -0.59 10.19 5.17
N ASP A 33 0.19 11.03 4.48
CA ASP A 33 -0.26 11.78 3.30
C ASP A 33 -0.70 10.83 2.17
N ALA A 34 0.03 9.74 1.94
CA ALA A 34 -0.33 8.72 0.95
C ALA A 34 -1.65 8.01 1.29
N VAL A 35 -1.89 7.69 2.57
CA VAL A 35 -3.16 7.09 3.01
C VAL A 35 -4.33 8.03 2.75
N GLU A 36 -4.20 9.31 3.10
CA GLU A 36 -5.26 10.30 2.88
C GLU A 36 -5.49 10.56 1.38
N LEU A 37 -4.43 10.58 0.57
CA LEU A 37 -4.53 10.71 -0.88
C LEU A 37 -5.31 9.55 -1.50
N VAL A 38 -4.99 8.31 -1.13
CA VAL A 38 -5.70 7.12 -1.64
C VAL A 38 -7.16 7.14 -1.22
N LYS A 39 -7.47 7.50 0.04
CA LYS A 39 -8.86 7.66 0.50
C LYS A 39 -9.61 8.72 -0.32
N LYS A 40 -8.97 9.85 -0.59
CA LYS A 40 -9.54 10.92 -1.43
C LYS A 40 -9.83 10.42 -2.85
N MET A 41 -8.86 9.75 -3.50
CA MET A 41 -9.04 9.18 -4.84
C MET A 41 -10.24 8.22 -4.91
N LYS A 42 -10.39 7.34 -3.91
CA LYS A 42 -11.55 6.44 -3.82
C LYS A 42 -12.87 7.21 -3.58
N GLY A 43 -12.86 8.20 -2.69
CA GLY A 43 -14.05 8.99 -2.36
C GLY A 43 -14.55 9.86 -3.52
N GLU A 44 -13.64 10.32 -4.38
CA GLU A 44 -13.96 11.12 -5.57
C GLU A 44 -14.30 10.25 -6.80
N GLY A 45 -14.24 8.92 -6.68
CA GLY A 45 -14.49 8.00 -7.81
C GLY A 45 -13.46 8.14 -8.93
N ALA A 46 -12.22 8.48 -8.60
CA ALA A 46 -11.14 8.62 -9.56
C ALA A 46 -10.78 7.25 -10.17
N THR A 47 -10.37 7.23 -11.44
CA THR A 47 -9.76 6.05 -12.06
C THR A 47 -8.34 5.85 -11.49
N ILE A 48 -8.11 4.74 -10.80
CA ILE A 48 -6.87 4.44 -10.09
C ILE A 48 -5.96 3.55 -10.93
N PHE A 49 -4.79 4.10 -11.28
CA PHE A 49 -3.71 3.36 -11.93
C PHE A 49 -2.71 2.87 -10.89
N LEU A 50 -2.56 1.55 -10.78
CA LEU A 50 -1.57 0.91 -9.92
C LEU A 50 -0.35 0.50 -10.73
N ALA A 51 0.76 1.19 -10.52
CA ALA A 51 2.02 0.94 -11.21
C ALA A 51 3.08 0.35 -10.26
N PHE A 52 3.71 -0.76 -10.66
CA PHE A 52 4.77 -1.40 -9.86
C PHE A 52 5.76 -2.19 -10.73
N THR A 53 6.98 -2.39 -10.22
CA THR A 53 8.04 -3.17 -10.86
C THR A 53 7.98 -4.66 -10.47
N ALA A 54 8.61 -5.52 -11.27
CA ALA A 54 8.62 -6.98 -11.07
C ALA A 54 9.06 -7.44 -9.67
N ASN A 55 10.00 -6.74 -9.04
CA ASN A 55 10.50 -7.09 -7.71
C ASN A 55 9.43 -7.03 -6.62
N VAL A 56 8.37 -6.24 -6.78
CA VAL A 56 7.26 -6.19 -5.80
C VAL A 56 6.52 -7.54 -5.78
N VAL A 57 6.30 -8.14 -6.94
CA VAL A 57 5.68 -9.48 -7.08
C VAL A 57 6.65 -10.59 -6.66
N ALA A 58 7.95 -10.43 -6.93
CA ALA A 58 8.97 -11.35 -6.43
C ALA A 58 9.06 -11.36 -4.90
N SER A 59 8.70 -10.25 -4.24
CA SER A 59 8.68 -10.13 -2.77
C SER A 59 7.42 -10.75 -2.13
N GLY A 60 7.28 -10.62 -0.81
CA GLY A 60 6.07 -10.98 -0.07
C GLY A 60 4.87 -10.05 -0.32
N LEU A 61 5.06 -8.90 -0.98
CA LEU A 61 3.99 -7.94 -1.27
C LEU A 61 3.03 -8.41 -2.37
N ARG A 62 3.34 -9.49 -3.08
CA ARG A 62 2.45 -10.11 -4.07
C ARG A 62 1.05 -10.38 -3.51
N GLY A 63 0.95 -10.83 -2.25
CA GLY A 63 -0.34 -11.08 -1.59
C GLY A 63 -1.17 -9.81 -1.45
N VAL A 64 -0.54 -8.72 -1.00
CA VAL A 64 -1.19 -7.40 -0.87
C VAL A 64 -1.67 -6.91 -2.24
N LEU A 65 -0.84 -7.01 -3.27
CA LEU A 65 -1.24 -6.63 -4.63
C LEU A 65 -2.44 -7.46 -5.12
N ALA A 66 -2.43 -8.78 -4.89
CA ALA A 66 -3.53 -9.64 -5.27
C ALA A 66 -4.84 -9.26 -4.56
N ASP A 67 -4.78 -8.94 -3.26
CA ASP A 67 -5.96 -8.51 -2.51
C ASP A 67 -6.45 -7.12 -2.96
N MET A 68 -5.55 -6.18 -3.24
CA MET A 68 -5.92 -4.89 -3.82
C MET A 68 -6.66 -5.04 -5.15
N VAL A 69 -6.22 -5.96 -6.02
CA VAL A 69 -6.89 -6.22 -7.30
C VAL A 69 -8.25 -6.90 -7.10
N LYS A 70 -8.33 -7.92 -6.24
CA LYS A 70 -9.60 -8.63 -5.93
C LYS A 70 -10.66 -7.69 -5.36
N GLU A 71 -10.25 -6.79 -4.48
CA GLU A 71 -11.13 -5.82 -3.80
C GLU A 71 -11.32 -4.52 -4.61
N ALA A 72 -10.95 -4.52 -5.90
CA ALA A 72 -11.10 -3.40 -6.83
C ALA A 72 -10.55 -2.05 -6.30
N TYR A 73 -9.36 -2.08 -5.68
CA TYR A 73 -8.64 -0.86 -5.29
C TYR A 73 -7.95 -0.17 -6.48
N ALA A 74 -7.83 -0.84 -7.62
CA ALA A 74 -7.22 -0.30 -8.84
C ALA A 74 -8.08 -0.66 -10.06
N ASP A 75 -8.21 0.28 -10.99
CA ASP A 75 -8.93 0.09 -12.25
C ASP A 75 -7.99 -0.34 -13.37
N VAL A 76 -6.73 0.09 -13.31
CA VAL A 76 -5.71 -0.18 -14.33
C VAL A 76 -4.41 -0.60 -13.67
N ILE A 77 -3.77 -1.65 -14.20
CA ILE A 77 -2.46 -2.13 -13.76
C ILE A 77 -1.41 -1.78 -14.81
N VAL A 78 -0.29 -1.23 -14.37
CA VAL A 78 0.90 -1.00 -15.20
C VAL A 78 2.10 -1.68 -14.54
N THR A 79 2.73 -2.63 -15.23
CA THR A 79 3.90 -3.32 -14.68
C THR A 79 4.88 -3.75 -15.77
N THR A 80 6.05 -4.23 -15.33
CA THR A 80 7.08 -4.80 -16.19
C THR A 80 6.83 -6.29 -16.43
N GLY A 81 7.26 -6.85 -17.56
CA GLY A 81 7.03 -8.26 -17.93
C GLY A 81 7.38 -9.29 -16.85
N GLY A 82 8.50 -9.12 -16.15
CA GLY A 82 8.92 -10.05 -15.08
C GLY A 82 7.96 -10.15 -13.90
N ALA A 83 7.04 -9.19 -13.73
CA ALA A 83 5.98 -9.29 -12.73
C ALA A 83 5.02 -10.45 -13.04
N LEU A 84 4.71 -10.67 -14.32
CA LEU A 84 3.85 -11.76 -14.77
C LEU A 84 4.52 -13.11 -14.53
N ASP A 85 5.80 -13.22 -14.87
CA ASP A 85 6.58 -14.44 -14.67
C ASP A 85 6.61 -14.83 -13.18
N HIS A 86 6.92 -13.86 -12.30
CA HIS A 86 6.94 -14.09 -10.86
C HIS A 86 5.56 -14.44 -10.29
N ASP A 87 4.48 -13.86 -10.81
CA ASP A 87 3.13 -14.17 -10.35
C ASP A 87 2.70 -15.59 -10.75
N LEU A 88 2.94 -15.98 -12.01
CA LEU A 88 2.60 -17.30 -12.54
C LEU A 88 3.40 -18.40 -11.86
N ILE A 89 4.71 -18.21 -11.67
CA ILE A 89 5.55 -19.17 -10.96
C ILE A 89 4.98 -19.39 -9.55
N LYS A 90 4.75 -18.32 -8.78
CA LYS A 90 4.20 -18.40 -7.41
C LYS A 90 2.79 -18.96 -7.32
N ALA A 91 2.02 -18.95 -8.42
CA ALA A 91 0.70 -19.56 -8.47
C ALA A 91 0.77 -21.10 -8.63
N HIS A 92 1.86 -21.62 -9.18
CA HIS A 92 2.09 -23.05 -9.39
C HIS A 92 3.00 -23.67 -8.34
N GLU A 93 4.07 -22.98 -7.95
CA GLU A 93 5.04 -23.41 -6.94
C GLU A 93 5.45 -22.20 -6.08
N PRO A 94 5.31 -22.28 -4.74
CA PRO A 94 5.51 -21.14 -3.84
C PRO A 94 6.94 -20.61 -3.78
#